data_AF-A0A183M315-F1
#
_entry.id   AF-A0A183M315-F1
#
_cell.length_a   1.000
_cell.length_b   1.000
_cell.length_c   1.000
_cell.angle_alpha   90.00
_cell.angle_beta   90.00
_cell.angle_gamma   90.00
#
_symmetry.space_group_name_H-M   'P 1'
#
loop_
_entity.id
_entity.type
_entity.pdbx_description
1 polymer ?
#
loop_
_entity_poly.entity_id
_entity_poly.type
_entity_poly.pdbx_seq_one_letter_code
_entity_poly.pdbx_strand_id
1 'polypeptide(L)'
;MEDVRTKRGTDIAKMKLKLKKHWTMGRTISQKFNTAFLQDTNKLNKFKIALSNNFQVFHDLLNGEGTTVESNWKGIEEAITSTRHELRGHKKHHHKEWINIDTLDKIQERRNKKATINTSRTRAEKVKAQSEYR
;
A
#
# COMPACT_ATOMS: atom_id res chain seq x y z
N MET A 1 46.28 18.62 10.20
CA MET A 1 44.96 18.79 10.86
C MET A 1 43.95 19.02 9.75
N GLU A 2 43.18 18.01 9.35
CA GLU A 2 42.10 18.21 8.37
C GLU A 2 41.03 19.10 9.00
N ASP A 3 40.74 20.21 8.34
CA ASP A 3 39.75 21.19 8.77
C ASP A 3 38.37 20.51 8.91
N VAL A 4 37.70 20.74 10.04
CA VAL A 4 36.38 20.15 10.34
C VAL A 4 35.37 20.52 9.25
N ARG A 5 35.55 21.67 8.58
CA ARG A 5 34.75 22.08 7.42
C ARG A 5 34.90 21.17 6.20
N THR A 6 36.11 20.72 5.87
CA THR A 6 36.32 19.84 4.71
C THR A 6 35.78 18.44 4.96
N LYS A 7 35.90 17.91 6.19
CA LYS A 7 35.26 16.63 6.56
C LYS A 7 33.73 16.69 6.44
N ARG A 8 33.09 17.70 7.06
CA ARG A 8 31.63 17.89 6.98
C ARG A 8 31.14 18.03 5.53
N GLY A 9 31.85 18.80 4.69
CA GLY A 9 31.50 18.94 3.26
C GLY A 9 31.52 17.63 2.49
N THR A 10 32.50 16.76 2.78
CA THR A 10 32.66 15.45 2.14
C THR A 10 31.55 14.49 2.53
N ASP A 11 31.16 14.49 3.81
CA ASP A 11 30.08 13.66 4.34
C ASP A 11 28.71 14.07 3.79
N ILE A 12 28.45 15.37 3.66
CA ILE A 12 27.22 15.90 3.04
C ILE A 12 27.11 15.48 1.57
N ALA A 13 28.21 15.55 0.81
CA ALA A 13 28.22 15.13 -0.60
C ALA A 13 27.92 13.63 -0.74
N LYS A 14 28.47 12.79 0.14
CA LYS A 14 28.24 11.35 0.19
C LYS A 14 26.78 11.01 0.53
N MET A 15 26.19 11.69 1.51
CA MET A 15 24.78 11.51 1.86
C MET A 15 23.85 11.93 0.72
N LYS A 16 24.12 13.07 0.08
CA LYS A 16 23.34 13.56 -1.08
C LYS A 16 23.31 12.54 -2.23
N LEU A 17 24.45 11.89 -2.50
CA LEU A 17 24.54 10.83 -3.50
C LEU A 17 23.70 9.60 -3.13
N LYS A 18 23.74 9.15 -1.87
CA LYS A 18 22.94 8.02 -1.37
C LYS A 18 21.44 8.32 -1.41
N LEU A 19 21.04 9.52 -1.00
CA LEU A 19 19.64 9.96 -1.03
C LEU A 19 19.07 9.95 -2.45
N LYS A 20 19.85 10.43 -3.44
CA LYS A 20 19.44 10.44 -4.86
C LYS A 20 19.20 9.04 -5.41
N LYS A 21 19.99 8.04 -4.98
CA LYS A 21 19.79 6.63 -5.36
C LYS A 21 18.50 6.06 -4.76
N HIS A 22 18.25 6.29 -3.48
CA HIS A 22 17.02 5.84 -2.82
C HIS A 22 15.76 6.52 -3.36
N TRP A 23 15.83 7.81 -3.71
CA TRP A 23 14.72 8.52 -4.35
C TRP A 23 14.35 7.92 -5.72
N THR A 24 15.37 7.58 -6.52
CA THR A 24 15.16 6.96 -7.84
C THR A 24 14.55 5.56 -7.71
N MET A 25 14.98 4.79 -6.70
CA MET A 25 14.41 3.48 -6.36
C MET A 25 12.97 3.59 -5.84
N GLY A 26 12.72 4.56 -4.95
CA GLY A 26 11.40 4.85 -4.40
C GLY A 26 10.39 5.23 -5.48
N ARG A 27 10.81 5.91 -6.55
CA ARG A 27 9.96 6.27 -7.69
C ARG A 27 9.52 5.05 -8.52
N THR A 28 10.38 4.05 -8.69
CA THR A 28 10.07 2.82 -9.43
C THR A 28 9.16 1.87 -8.64
N ILE A 29 9.29 1.84 -7.31
CA ILE A 29 8.49 1.00 -6.39
C ILE A 29 7.31 1.79 -5.78
N SER A 30 7.17 3.07 -6.10
CA SER A 30 6.02 3.90 -5.71
C SER A 30 4.79 3.42 -6.46
N GLN A 31 4.19 2.37 -5.92
CA GLN A 31 2.84 1.90 -6.22
C GLN A 31 1.93 3.13 -6.34
N LYS A 32 1.10 3.22 -7.40
CA LYS A 32 0.11 4.29 -7.58
C LYS A 32 -0.66 4.46 -6.27
N PHE A 33 -0.34 5.49 -5.49
CA PHE A 33 -1.02 5.78 -4.24
C PHE A 33 -2.51 5.97 -4.54
N ASN A 34 -3.39 5.41 -3.70
CA ASN A 34 -4.82 5.54 -3.89
C ASN A 34 -5.20 7.03 -3.85
N THR A 35 -5.67 7.58 -4.97
CA THR A 35 -6.04 9.00 -5.13
C THR A 35 -7.03 9.47 -4.06
N ALA A 36 -7.88 8.57 -3.56
CA ALA A 36 -8.85 8.83 -2.50
C ALA A 36 -8.19 9.27 -1.16
N PHE A 37 -6.94 8.89 -0.89
CA PHE A 37 -6.22 9.33 0.30
C PHE A 37 -5.90 10.83 0.25
N LEU A 38 -5.62 11.36 -0.95
CA LEU A 38 -5.30 12.77 -1.16
C LEU A 38 -6.55 13.66 -1.26
N GLN A 39 -7.73 13.08 -1.47
CA GLN A 39 -9.00 13.81 -1.51
C GLN A 39 -9.55 14.16 -0.13
N ASP A 40 -9.18 13.40 0.90
CA ASP A 40 -9.55 13.69 2.29
C ASP A 40 -8.66 14.79 2.84
N THR A 41 -9.19 16.01 2.90
CA THR A 41 -8.48 17.21 3.36
C THR A 41 -7.89 17.05 4.77
N ASN A 42 -8.59 16.33 5.66
CA ASN A 42 -8.12 16.10 7.03
C ASN A 42 -6.94 15.12 7.05
N LYS A 43 -6.98 14.04 6.26
CA LYS A 43 -5.85 13.12 6.11
C LYS A 43 -4.66 13.77 5.41
N LEU A 44 -4.91 14.59 4.39
CA LEU A 44 -3.86 15.30 3.68
C LEU A 44 -3.16 16.32 4.59
N ASN A 45 -3.90 17.02 5.45
CA ASN A 45 -3.29 17.94 6.42
C ASN A 45 -2.47 17.19 7.48
N LYS A 46 -2.99 16.08 8.02
CA LYS A 46 -2.24 15.21 8.94
C LYS A 46 -0.96 14.67 8.30
N PHE A 47 -1.03 14.27 7.04
CA PHE A 47 0.13 13.83 6.27
C PHE A 47 1.16 14.95 6.12
N LYS A 48 0.75 16.17 5.77
CA LYS A 48 1.66 17.33 5.67
C LYS A 48 2.37 17.60 6.99
N ILE A 49 1.67 17.52 8.11
CA ILE A 49 2.24 17.74 9.45
C ILE A 49 3.24 16.64 9.79
N ALA A 50 2.88 15.36 9.62
CA ALA A 50 3.76 14.23 9.87
C ALA A 50 5.04 14.30 9.02
N LEU A 51 4.87 14.65 7.73
CA LEU A 51 5.99 14.85 6.81
C LEU A 51 6.91 15.99 7.27
N SER A 52 6.34 17.14 7.64
CA SER A 52 7.09 18.30 8.12
C SER A 52 7.88 17.98 9.40
N ASN A 53 7.24 17.29 10.35
CA ASN A 53 7.89 16.88 11.59
C ASN A 53 9.05 15.91 11.32
N ASN A 54 8.88 14.93 10.41
CA ASN A 54 9.95 14.01 10.03
C ASN A 54 11.13 14.74 9.34
N PHE A 55 10.86 15.73 8.48
CA PHE A 55 11.92 16.54 7.88
C PHE A 55 12.68 17.39 8.91
N GLN A 56 11.99 17.89 9.92
CA GLN A 56 12.64 18.60 11.02
C GLN A 56 13.58 17.68 11.79
N VAL A 57 13.12 16.48 12.16
CA VAL A 57 13.94 15.46 12.83
C VAL A 57 15.17 15.09 11.99
N PHE A 58 15.05 15.03 10.65
CA PHE A 58 16.21 14.82 9.78
C PHE A 58 17.20 15.97 9.78
N HIS A 59 16.70 17.20 9.76
CA HIS A 59 17.55 18.37 9.83
C HIS A 59 18.35 18.41 11.15
N ASP A 60 17.68 18.08 12.26
CA ASP A 60 18.30 18.07 13.58
C ASP A 60 19.31 16.92 13.72
N LEU A 61 18.98 15.73 13.18
CA LEU A 61 19.89 14.58 13.13
C LEU A 61 21.14 14.85 12.27
N LEU A 62 21.01 15.58 11.16
CA LEU A 62 22.12 15.92 10.28
C LEU A 62 23.05 16.99 10.88
N ASN A 63 22.52 17.84 11.76
CA ASN A 63 23.28 18.91 12.42
C ASN A 63 23.82 18.51 13.81
N GLY A 64 23.53 17.30 14.28
CA GLY A 64 24.02 16.76 15.54
C GLY A 64 25.55 16.57 15.53
N GLU A 65 26.23 17.12 16.54
CA GLU A 65 27.67 16.99 16.68
C GLU A 65 28.03 15.61 17.29
N GLY A 66 28.89 14.83 16.62
CA GLY A 66 29.36 13.52 17.11
C GLY A 66 28.67 12.28 16.54
N THR A 67 27.67 12.42 15.67
CA THR A 67 27.00 11.28 15.02
C THR A 67 27.75 10.79 13.78
N THR A 68 27.90 9.48 13.62
CA THR A 68 28.53 8.91 12.42
C THR A 68 27.62 9.05 11.19
N VAL A 69 28.21 9.17 9.99
CA VAL A 69 27.46 9.24 8.72
C VAL A 69 26.50 8.05 8.54
N GLU A 70 26.84 6.89 9.11
CA GLU A 70 26.08 5.66 9.01
C GLU A 70 24.85 5.66 9.92
N SER A 71 24.98 6.14 11.16
CA SER A 71 23.83 6.30 12.07
C SER A 71 22.84 7.34 11.54
N ASN A 72 23.33 8.43 10.94
CA ASN A 72 22.48 9.46 10.33
C ASN A 72 21.76 8.93 9.10
N TRP A 73 22.45 8.15 8.27
CA TRP A 73 21.85 7.48 7.12
C TRP A 73 20.75 6.48 7.55
N LYS A 74 20.98 5.70 8.60
CA LYS A 74 20.00 4.74 9.14
C LYS A 74 18.74 5.45 9.63
N GLY A 75 18.88 6.55 10.38
CA GLY A 75 17.73 7.36 10.80
C GLY A 75 16.93 7.91 9.62
N ILE A 76 17.62 8.36 8.57
CA ILE A 76 17.00 8.80 7.30
C ILE A 76 16.18 7.70 6.63
N GLU A 77 16.75 6.50 6.54
CA GLU A 77 16.09 5.35 5.93
C GLU A 77 14.85 4.90 6.74
N GLU A 78 14.92 4.92 8.07
CA GLU A 78 13.82 4.55 8.97
C GLU A 78 12.63 5.51 8.85
N ALA A 79 12.86 6.83 8.89
CA ALA A 79 11.75 7.78 8.80
C ALA A 79 11.18 7.92 7.36
N ILE A 80 11.98 7.70 6.31
CA ILE A 80 11.44 7.53 4.93
C ILE A 80 10.52 6.30 4.86
N THR A 81 10.94 5.19 5.47
CA THR A 81 10.16 3.94 5.50
C THR A 81 8.88 4.10 6.31
N SER A 82 8.96 4.76 7.47
CA SER A 82 7.80 5.06 8.31
C SER A 82 6.77 5.93 7.60
N THR A 83 7.22 7.04 6.99
CA THR A 83 6.35 7.94 6.19
C THR A 83 5.67 7.19 5.05
N ARG A 84 6.39 6.26 4.37
CA ARG A 84 5.81 5.41 3.31
C ARG A 84 4.72 4.47 3.85
N HIS A 85 4.90 3.93 5.05
CA HIS A 85 3.90 3.07 5.69
C HIS A 85 2.65 3.84 6.11
N GLU A 86 2.80 5.04 6.68
CA GLU A 86 1.68 5.92 7.02
C GLU A 86 0.90 6.37 5.76
N LEU A 87 1.61 6.60 4.66
CA LEU A 87 1.03 6.89 3.35
C LEU A 87 0.31 5.71 2.70
N ARG A 88 0.54 4.48 3.17
CA ARG A 88 -0.11 3.30 2.64
C ARG A 88 -1.55 3.27 3.16
N GLY A 89 -2.39 4.12 2.60
CA GLY A 89 -3.84 4.01 2.71
C GLY A 89 -4.26 2.68 2.08
N HIS A 90 -4.45 1.67 2.93
CA HIS A 90 -4.93 0.37 2.51
C HIS A 90 -6.13 0.56 1.59
N LYS A 91 -6.04 0.04 0.37
CA LYS A 91 -7.18 -0.05 -0.53
C LYS A 91 -8.16 -0.98 0.19
N LYS A 92 -9.18 -0.41 0.85
CA LYS A 92 -10.28 -1.23 1.34
C LYS A 92 -10.88 -1.85 0.09
N HIS A 93 -10.67 -3.15 -0.08
CA HIS A 93 -11.49 -3.93 -0.98
C HIS A 93 -12.88 -3.88 -0.38
N HIS A 94 -13.68 -2.90 -0.81
CA HIS A 94 -15.11 -2.96 -0.56
C HIS A 94 -15.55 -4.29 -1.12
N HIS A 95 -15.91 -5.20 -0.22
CA HIS A 95 -16.62 -6.40 -0.61
C HIS A 95 -17.84 -5.91 -1.36
N LYS A 96 -17.92 -6.21 -2.65
CA LYS A 96 -19.06 -5.80 -3.43
C LYS A 96 -20.24 -6.62 -2.91
N GLU A 97 -21.30 -5.96 -2.46
CA GLU A 97 -22.45 -6.59 -1.78
C GLU A 97 -23.10 -7.73 -2.60
N TRP A 98 -22.94 -7.74 -3.92
CA TRP A 98 -23.40 -8.86 -4.77
C TRP A 98 -22.64 -10.17 -4.53
N ILE A 99 -21.50 -10.17 -3.83
CA ILE A 99 -20.73 -11.37 -3.45
C ILE A 99 -21.10 -11.80 -2.01
N ASN A 100 -22.34 -11.56 -1.56
CA ASN A 100 -22.83 -12.08 -0.29
C ASN A 100 -22.91 -13.63 -0.32
N ILE A 101 -22.83 -14.27 0.85
CA ILE A 101 -23.02 -15.73 1.04
C ILE A 101 -24.34 -16.19 0.42
N ASP A 102 -25.39 -15.39 0.56
CA ASP A 102 -26.70 -15.62 -0.07
C ASP A 102 -26.62 -15.72 -1.62
N THR A 103 -25.74 -14.94 -2.27
CA THR A 103 -25.52 -15.06 -3.72
C THR A 103 -24.79 -16.36 -4.06
N LEU A 104 -23.83 -16.77 -3.24
CA LEU A 104 -23.09 -18.02 -3.45
C LEU A 104 -24.01 -19.24 -3.30
N ASP A 105 -24.90 -19.22 -2.31
CA ASP A 105 -25.92 -20.25 -2.10
C ASP A 105 -26.88 -20.33 -3.30
N LYS A 106 -27.36 -19.19 -3.81
CA LYS A 106 -28.19 -19.14 -5.04
C LYS A 106 -27.47 -19.68 -6.28
N ILE A 107 -26.16 -19.42 -6.41
CA ILE A 107 -25.34 -19.97 -7.50
C ILE A 107 -25.23 -21.50 -7.36
N GLN A 108 -25.01 -22.00 -6.14
CA GLN A 108 -24.90 -23.42 -5.89
C GLN A 108 -26.23 -24.15 -6.10
N GLU A 109 -27.35 -23.56 -5.66
CA GLU A 109 -28.69 -24.09 -5.87
C GLU A 109 -29.02 -24.23 -7.37
N ARG A 110 -28.70 -23.20 -8.17
CA ARG A 110 -28.86 -23.25 -9.64
C ARG A 110 -27.99 -24.34 -10.28
N ARG A 111 -26.76 -24.55 -9.80
CA ARG A 111 -25.87 -25.62 -10.29
C ARG A 111 -26.46 -26.99 -10.00
N ASN A 112 -26.99 -27.20 -8.79
CA ASN A 112 -27.60 -28.47 -8.40
C ASN A 112 -28.85 -28.77 -9.25
N LYS A 113 -29.76 -27.80 -9.41
CA LYS A 113 -30.95 -27.94 -10.27
C LYS A 113 -30.57 -28.24 -11.73
N LYS A 114 -29.51 -27.60 -12.25
CA LYS A 114 -28.98 -27.87 -13.60
C LYS A 114 -28.38 -29.27 -13.72
N ALA A 115 -27.71 -29.77 -12.68
CA ALA A 115 -27.18 -31.13 -12.65
C ALA A 115 -28.30 -32.18 -12.67
N THR A 116 -29.40 -31.95 -11.96
CA THR A 116 -30.60 -32.80 -11.98
C THR A 116 -31.20 -32.89 -13.40
N ILE A 117 -31.29 -31.75 -14.11
CA ILE A 117 -31.75 -31.74 -15.51
C ILE A 117 -30.80 -32.51 -16.44
N ASN A 118 -29.49 -32.38 -16.24
CA ASN A 118 -28.49 -33.03 -17.10
C ASN A 118 -28.41 -34.55 -16.87
N THR A 119 -28.75 -35.01 -15.68
CA THR A 119 -28.70 -36.44 -15.28
C THR A 119 -30.04 -37.17 -15.44
N SER A 120 -31.12 -36.46 -15.79
CA SER A 120 -32.44 -37.07 -16.04
C SER A 120 -32.37 -38.10 -17.17
N ARG A 121 -32.94 -39.29 -16.93
CA ARG A 121 -32.82 -40.44 -17.85
C ARG A 121 -34.05 -40.59 -18.74
N THR A 122 -35.21 -40.16 -18.25
CA THR A 122 -36.47 -40.19 -19.01
C THR A 122 -36.98 -38.79 -19.35
N ARG A 123 -37.79 -38.70 -20.41
CA ARG A 123 -38.37 -37.42 -20.87
C ARG A 123 -39.27 -36.78 -19.80
N ALA A 124 -39.98 -37.59 -19.01
CA ALA A 124 -40.86 -37.13 -17.93
C ALA A 124 -40.06 -36.53 -16.76
N GLU A 125 -38.97 -37.17 -16.34
CA GLU A 125 -38.05 -36.65 -15.30
C GLU A 125 -37.42 -35.32 -15.72
N LYS A 126 -37.03 -35.20 -17.00
CA LYS A 126 -36.43 -33.97 -17.53
C LYS A 126 -37.42 -32.80 -17.50
N VAL A 127 -38.68 -33.04 -17.85
CA VAL A 127 -39.74 -32.02 -17.81
C VAL A 127 -40.03 -31.58 -16.37
N LYS A 128 -40.06 -32.52 -15.41
CA LYS A 128 -40.22 -32.20 -13.99
C LYS A 128 -39.04 -31.36 -13.47
N ALA A 129 -37.81 -31.79 -13.71
CA ALA A 129 -36.61 -31.06 -13.27
C ALA A 129 -36.49 -29.67 -13.92
N GLN A 130 -36.96 -29.48 -15.17
CA GLN A 130 -37.05 -28.17 -15.81
C GLN A 130 -38.08 -27.25 -15.16
N SER A 131 -39.18 -27.79 -14.64
CA SER A 131 -40.17 -27.00 -13.90
C SER A 131 -39.63 -26.48 -12.56
N GLU A 132 -38.76 -27.26 -11.90
CA GLU A 132 -38.12 -26.90 -10.62
C GLU A 132 -36.93 -25.94 -10.75
N TYR A 133 -36.43 -25.73 -11.99
CA TYR A 133 -35.30 -24.83 -12.30
C TYR A 133 -35.69 -23.36 -12.50
N ARG A 134 -36.95 -23.10 -12.87
CA ARG A 134 -37.48 -21.73 -13.01
C ARG A 134 -37.57 -21.03 -11.67
#